data_AF-A0A238BK75-F1
#
_entry.id   AF-A0A238BK75-F1
#
_cell.length_a   1.000
_cell.length_b   1.000
_cell.length_c   1.000
_cell.angle_alpha   90.00
_cell.angle_beta   90.00
_cell.angle_gamma   90.00
#
_symmetry.space_group_name_H-M   'P 1'
#
loop_
_entity.id
_entity.type
_entity.pdbx_description
1 polymer ?
#
loop_
_entity_poly.entity_id
_entity_poly.type
_entity_poly.pdbx_seq_one_letter_code
_entity_poly.pdbx_strand_id
1 'polypeptide(L)'
;MHIHVLPFAHYDILSNCGPDPNICCQFDFKRLNHFKCPNIAPKPITNLNIHASALKLEKSFLKMSLIQGNNIILSVWGDDFRYIELEEWHQQHDNLILLFDYINKNSKSTRIR
;
A
#
# COMPACT_ATOMS: atom_id res chain seq x y z
N MET A 1 19.52 -21.89 -3.09
CA MET A 1 18.11 -21.58 -2.73
C MET A 1 18.08 -20.16 -2.22
N HIS A 2 17.24 -19.29 -2.79
CA HIS A 2 17.05 -17.92 -2.31
C HIS A 2 15.77 -17.88 -1.48
N ILE A 3 15.80 -17.23 -0.32
CA ILE A 3 14.67 -17.12 0.61
C ILE A 3 14.47 -15.63 0.89
N HIS A 4 13.25 -15.15 0.69
CA HIS A 4 12.83 -13.81 1.09
C HIS A 4 11.92 -13.94 2.31
N VAL A 5 12.26 -13.24 3.39
CA VAL A 5 11.45 -13.17 4.62
C VAL A 5 10.88 -11.77 4.68
N LEU A 6 9.56 -11.66 4.85
CA LEU A 6 8.90 -10.37 5.00
C LEU A 6 9.46 -9.65 6.24
N PRO A 7 9.73 -8.33 6.17
CA PRO A 7 10.46 -7.62 7.22
C PRO A 7 9.61 -7.28 8.46
N PHE A 8 8.31 -7.55 8.44
CA PHE A 8 7.35 -7.08 9.45
C PHE A 8 6.52 -8.22 10.04
N ALA A 9 5.69 -7.90 11.05
CA ALA A 9 5.07 -8.88 11.94
C ALA A 9 4.04 -9.82 11.27
N HIS A 10 3.32 -9.34 10.25
CA HIS A 10 2.23 -10.07 9.60
C HIS A 10 2.28 -9.96 8.08
N TYR A 11 1.50 -10.80 7.38
CA TYR A 11 1.35 -10.77 5.92
C TYR A 11 0.21 -9.85 5.46
N ASP A 12 -0.50 -9.21 6.38
CA ASP A 12 -1.59 -8.30 6.06
C ASP A 12 -1.09 -7.01 5.38
N ILE A 13 -1.99 -6.26 4.75
CA ILE A 13 -1.64 -4.98 4.09
C ILE A 13 -1.02 -3.99 5.09
N LEU A 14 -1.50 -3.99 6.33
CA LEU A 14 -1.04 -3.08 7.39
C LEU A 14 0.44 -3.28 7.71
N SER A 15 0.94 -4.49 7.53
CA SER A 15 2.33 -4.86 7.77
C SER A 15 3.14 -4.96 6.48
N ASN A 16 2.64 -4.56 5.31
CA ASN A 16 3.37 -4.79 4.05
C ASN A 16 3.48 -3.57 3.13
N CYS A 17 2.90 -2.42 3.46
CA CYS A 17 3.21 -1.17 2.75
C CYS A 17 4.51 -0.49 3.24
N GLY A 18 4.93 -0.79 4.47
CA GLY A 18 6.02 -0.11 5.17
C GLY A 18 5.94 -0.31 6.69
N PRO A 19 6.82 0.33 7.48
CA PRO A 19 6.96 0.07 8.91
C PRO A 19 5.86 0.67 9.80
N ASP A 20 5.02 1.57 9.27
CA ASP A 20 3.96 2.23 10.05
C ASP A 20 2.59 1.69 9.66
N PRO A 21 1.95 0.84 10.49
CA PRO A 21 0.67 0.24 10.17
C PRO A 21 -0.47 1.27 10.10
N ASN A 22 -0.36 2.42 10.77
CA ASN A 22 -1.38 3.47 10.68
C ASN A 22 -1.37 4.16 9.32
N ILE A 23 -0.19 4.26 8.70
CA ILE A 23 -0.07 4.72 7.32
C ILE A 23 -0.56 3.64 6.38
N CYS A 24 -0.12 2.39 6.56
CA CYS A 24 -0.50 1.29 5.67
C CYS A 24 -2.00 0.99 5.68
N CYS A 25 -2.66 1.13 6.84
CA CYS A 25 -4.10 0.98 6.94
C CYS A 25 -4.87 1.95 6.02
N GLN A 26 -4.33 3.15 5.75
CA GLN A 26 -4.97 4.12 4.86
C GLN A 26 -4.96 3.68 3.38
N PHE A 27 -4.19 2.65 3.03
CA PHE A 27 -4.10 2.08 1.68
C PHE A 27 -4.70 0.67 1.59
N ASP A 28 -5.37 0.21 2.64
CA ASP A 28 -6.29 -0.91 2.56
C ASP A 28 -7.71 -0.39 2.28
N PHE A 29 -8.08 -0.35 1.00
CA PHE A 29 -9.35 0.23 0.57
C PHE A 29 -10.60 -0.58 0.93
N LYS A 30 -10.49 -1.83 1.39
CA LYS A 30 -11.67 -2.58 1.91
C LYS A 30 -12.14 -1.98 3.23
N ARG A 31 -11.25 -1.27 3.93
CA ARG A 31 -11.57 -0.54 5.17
C ARG A 31 -12.27 0.80 4.92
N LEU A 32 -12.70 1.08 3.68
CA LEU A 32 -13.62 2.17 3.38
C LEU A 32 -15.00 1.92 4.01
N ASN A 33 -15.46 0.67 4.03
CA ASN A 33 -16.80 0.30 4.50
C ASN A 33 -16.89 -1.03 5.26
N HIS A 34 -15.93 -1.95 5.13
CA HIS A 34 -16.01 -3.28 5.78
C HIS A 34 -15.30 -3.36 7.14
N PHE A 35 -14.16 -2.67 7.28
CA PHE A 35 -13.36 -2.67 8.51
C PHE A 35 -12.96 -1.26 8.90
N LYS A 36 -12.47 -1.07 10.13
CA LYS A 36 -11.97 0.23 10.60
C LYS A 36 -10.45 0.21 10.75
N CYS A 37 -9.83 1.34 10.43
CA CYS A 37 -8.48 1.64 10.87
C CYS A 37 -8.52 2.20 12.30
N PRO A 38 -7.50 1.94 13.14
CA PRO A 38 -7.46 2.45 14.51
C PRO A 38 -7.38 3.98 14.55
N ASN A 39 -6.78 4.60 13.52
CA ASN A 39 -6.60 6.05 13.43
C ASN A 39 -7.35 6.60 12.20
N ILE A 40 -6.62 6.99 11.15
CA ILE A 40 -7.18 7.61 9.96
C ILE A 40 -7.72 6.51 9.03
N ALA A 41 -9.01 6.57 8.71
CA ALA A 41 -9.63 5.68 7.73
C ALA A 41 -9.09 5.95 6.30
N PRO A 42 -9.10 4.94 5.41
CA PRO A 42 -8.81 5.16 4.00
C PRO A 42 -9.77 6.18 3.40
N LYS A 43 -9.32 6.84 2.33
CA LYS A 43 -10.17 7.72 1.52
C LYS A 43 -10.03 7.33 0.06
N PRO A 44 -11.11 7.39 -0.74
CA PRO A 44 -11.00 7.20 -2.17
C PRO A 44 -9.98 8.18 -2.77
N ILE A 45 -9.17 7.69 -3.69
CA ILE A 45 -8.16 8.45 -4.39
C ILE A 45 -8.84 9.30 -5.47
N THR A 46 -8.56 10.59 -5.42
CA THR A 46 -9.14 11.60 -6.31
C THR A 46 -8.05 12.57 -6.73
N ASN A 47 -8.30 13.35 -7.78
CA ASN A 47 -7.35 14.37 -8.25
C ASN A 47 -6.95 15.38 -7.16
N LEU A 48 -7.81 15.59 -6.15
CA LEU A 48 -7.55 16.50 -5.04
C LEU A 48 -6.56 15.95 -4.02
N ASN A 49 -6.52 14.63 -3.81
CA ASN A 49 -5.70 14.01 -2.77
C ASN A 49 -4.55 13.13 -3.31
N ILE A 50 -4.55 12.81 -4.60
CA ILE A 50 -3.62 11.85 -5.22
C ILE A 50 -2.16 12.20 -4.94
N HIS A 51 -1.79 13.48 -5.02
CA HIS A 51 -0.42 13.92 -4.76
C HIS A 51 0.03 13.59 -3.33
N ALA A 52 -0.78 13.97 -2.33
CA ALA A 52 -0.44 13.77 -0.92
C ALA A 52 -0.48 12.28 -0.55
N SER A 53 -1.43 11.52 -1.08
CA SER A 53 -1.55 10.07 -0.86
C SER A 53 -0.39 9.30 -1.49
N ALA A 54 -0.04 9.61 -2.74
CA ALA A 54 1.09 9.01 -3.44
C ALA A 54 2.41 9.26 -2.74
N LEU A 55 2.68 10.51 -2.33
CA LEU A 55 3.89 10.86 -1.58
C LEU A 55 3.97 10.11 -0.24
N LYS A 56 2.83 9.91 0.43
CA LYS A 56 2.79 9.16 1.69
C LYS A 56 3.09 7.68 1.45
N LEU A 57 2.49 7.06 0.44
CA LEU A 57 2.72 5.66 0.09
C LEU A 57 4.16 5.42 -0.33
N GLU A 58 4.68 6.26 -1.22
CA GLU A 58 6.06 6.19 -1.69
C GLU A 58 7.06 6.29 -0.54
N LYS A 59 6.86 7.21 0.40
CA LYS A 59 7.72 7.33 1.59
C LYS A 59 7.71 6.04 2.43
N SER A 60 6.57 5.34 2.52
CA SER A 60 6.50 4.05 3.24
C SER A 60 7.29 2.97 2.52
N PHE A 61 7.18 2.88 1.19
CA PHE A 61 7.99 1.96 0.38
C PHE A 61 9.49 2.25 0.48
N LEU A 62 9.90 3.51 0.43
CA LEU A 62 11.31 3.91 0.59
C LEU A 62 11.83 3.53 1.99
N LYS A 63 11.04 3.74 3.05
CA LYS A 63 11.41 3.28 4.41
C LYS A 63 11.56 1.77 4.47
N MET A 64 10.67 1.02 3.83
CA MET A 64 10.77 -0.44 3.75
C MET A 64 12.04 -0.88 3.01
N SER A 65 12.35 -0.23 1.89
CA SER A 65 13.59 -0.46 1.12
C SER A 65 14.84 -0.23 1.97
N LEU A 66 14.86 0.86 2.76
CA LEU A 66 15.96 1.15 3.69
C LEU A 66 16.11 0.07 4.78
N ILE A 67 15.01 -0.42 5.33
CA ILE A 67 15.02 -1.50 6.34
C ILE A 67 15.50 -2.82 5.75
N GLN A 68 15.03 -3.17 4.54
CA GLN A 68 15.45 -4.39 3.85
C GLN A 68 16.88 -4.30 3.27
N GLY A 69 17.45 -3.08 3.18
CA GLY A 69 18.77 -2.85 2.58
C GLY A 69 18.83 -3.10 1.07
N ASN A 70 17.69 -3.09 0.38
CA ASN A 70 17.57 -3.47 -1.03
C ASN A 70 16.82 -2.40 -1.84
N ASN A 71 17.25 -2.18 -3.09
CA ASN A 71 16.60 -1.25 -4.03
C ASN A 71 15.37 -1.85 -4.73
N ILE A 72 15.10 -3.14 -4.49
CA ILE A 72 13.91 -3.85 -4.95
C ILE A 72 13.24 -4.39 -3.70
N ILE A 73 11.95 -4.11 -3.58
CA ILE A 73 11.12 -4.56 -2.47
C ILE A 73 10.00 -5.44 -3.00
N LEU A 74 9.64 -6.44 -2.22
CA LEU A 74 8.38 -7.16 -2.36
C LEU A 74 7.40 -6.59 -1.33
N SER A 75 6.21 -6.21 -1.79
CA SER A 75 5.08 -5.82 -0.97
C SER A 75 3.91 -6.73 -1.31
N VAL A 76 3.28 -7.32 -0.30
CA VAL A 76 2.10 -8.17 -0.47
C VAL A 76 0.84 -7.39 -0.11
N TRP A 77 -0.22 -7.56 -0.91
CA TRP A 77 -1.45 -6.77 -0.80
C TRP A 77 -2.66 -7.66 -0.57
N GLY A 78 -2.72 -8.28 0.61
CA GLY A 78 -3.78 -9.24 0.96
C GLY A 78 -3.91 -9.43 2.47
N ASP A 79 -4.77 -10.35 2.85
CA ASP A 79 -5.09 -10.75 4.22
C ASP A 79 -5.97 -12.02 4.15
N ASP A 80 -6.43 -12.53 5.29
CA ASP A 80 -7.32 -13.68 5.38
C ASP A 80 -8.61 -13.50 4.56
N PHE A 81 -8.89 -14.46 3.68
CA PHE A 81 -10.13 -14.54 2.89
C PHE A 81 -10.47 -13.23 2.17
N ARG A 82 -9.47 -12.57 1.59
CA ARG A 82 -9.61 -11.35 0.78
C ARG A 82 -9.93 -11.67 -0.68
N TYR A 83 -10.40 -10.65 -1.38
CA TYR A 83 -10.77 -10.61 -2.80
C TYR A 83 -11.94 -11.52 -3.16
N ILE A 84 -12.87 -11.69 -2.21
CA ILE A 84 -14.11 -12.46 -2.39
C ILE A 84 -15.15 -11.65 -3.16
N GLU A 85 -15.37 -10.40 -2.76
CA GLU A 85 -16.43 -9.55 -3.30
C GLU A 85 -15.92 -8.71 -4.47
N LEU A 86 -16.72 -8.57 -5.54
CA LEU A 86 -16.37 -7.73 -6.69
C LEU A 86 -16.16 -6.26 -6.28
N GLU A 87 -16.91 -5.79 -5.28
CA GLU A 87 -16.72 -4.45 -4.72
C GLU A 87 -15.29 -4.25 -4.18
N GLU A 88 -14.75 -5.25 -3.47
CA GLU A 88 -13.39 -5.17 -2.93
C GLU A 88 -12.35 -5.07 -4.05
N TRP A 89 -12.54 -5.82 -5.13
CA TRP A 89 -11.66 -5.75 -6.29
C TRP A 89 -11.59 -4.32 -6.84
N HIS A 90 -12.74 -3.69 -7.07
CA HIS A 90 -12.81 -2.30 -7.53
C HIS A 90 -12.21 -1.32 -6.51
N GLN A 91 -12.55 -1.46 -5.22
CA GLN A 91 -12.00 -0.61 -4.17
C GLN A 91 -10.47 -0.68 -4.12
N GLN A 92 -9.86 -1.85 -4.23
CA GLN A 92 -8.40 -1.97 -4.21
C GLN A 92 -7.79 -1.51 -5.53
N HIS A 93 -8.21 -2.12 -6.64
CA HIS A 93 -7.63 -1.89 -7.96
C HIS A 93 -7.74 -0.42 -8.39
N ASP A 94 -8.94 0.15 -8.35
CA ASP A 94 -9.19 1.47 -8.95
C ASP A 94 -8.50 2.60 -8.16
N ASN A 95 -8.26 2.39 -6.86
CA ASN A 95 -7.49 3.34 -6.05
C ASN A 95 -5.97 3.14 -6.18
N LEU A 96 -5.50 1.89 -6.20
CA LEU A 96 -4.07 1.58 -6.30
C LEU A 96 -3.50 1.95 -7.66
N ILE A 97 -4.22 1.69 -8.76
CA ILE A 97 -3.71 1.99 -10.10
C ILE A 97 -3.47 3.49 -10.28
N LEU A 98 -4.37 4.33 -9.74
CA LEU A 98 -4.19 5.79 -9.74
C LEU A 98 -2.92 6.21 -8.98
N LEU A 99 -2.69 5.63 -7.80
CA LEU A 99 -1.49 5.91 -7.01
C LEU A 99 -0.22 5.45 -7.73
N PHE A 100 -0.22 4.24 -8.29
CA PHE A 100 0.93 3.66 -8.95
C PHE A 100 1.29 4.43 -10.22
N ASP A 101 0.30 4.79 -11.05
CA ASP A 101 0.50 5.62 -12.23
C ASP A 101 1.04 7.01 -11.86
N TYR A 102 0.51 7.60 -10.79
CA TYR A 102 0.98 8.89 -10.32
C TYR A 102 2.43 8.81 -9.83
N ILE A 103 2.79 7.80 -9.03
CA ILE A 103 4.17 7.59 -8.55
C ILE A 103 5.10 7.34 -9.73
N ASN A 104 4.73 6.44 -10.64
CA ASN A 104 5.53 6.09 -11.81
C ASN A 104 5.80 7.29 -12.74
N LYS A 105 4.85 8.22 -12.84
CA LYS A 105 4.98 9.42 -13.67
C LYS A 105 5.80 10.53 -13.00
N ASN A 106 5.67 10.70 -11.69
CA ASN A 106 6.19 11.88 -10.98
C ASN A 106 7.41 11.60 -10.11
N SER A 107 7.66 10.35 -9.73
CA SER A 107 8.83 9.98 -8.94
C SER A 107 10.06 9.82 -9.83
N LYS A 108 11.21 10.28 -9.32
CA LYS A 108 12.53 10.03 -9.92
C LYS A 108 13.24 8.81 -9.33
N SER A 109 12.81 8.36 -8.15
CA SER A 109 13.48 7.32 -7.36
C SER A 109 12.71 6.01 -7.31
N THR A 110 11.40 6.05 -7.52
CA THR A 110 10.52 4.90 -7.28
C THR A 110 9.82 4.50 -8.57
N ARG A 111 9.79 3.19 -8.84
CA ARG A 111 9.02 2.61 -9.94
C ARG A 111 8.31 1.36 -9.47
N ILE A 112 6.99 1.35 -9.64
CA ILE A 112 6.08 0.27 -9.28
C ILE A 112 5.71 -0.47 -10.57
N ARG A 113 5.81 -1.80 -10.55
CA ARG A 113 5.57 -2.69 -11.69
C ARG A 113 4.57 -3.76 -11.32
#